data_AF-A0A7S3GJR1-F1
#
_entry.id   AF-A0A7S3GJR1-F1
#
_cell.length_a   1.000
_cell.length_b   1.000
_cell.length_c   1.000
_cell.angle_alpha   90.00
_cell.angle_beta   90.00
_cell.angle_gamma   90.00
#
_symmetry.space_group_name_H-M   'P 1'
#
loop_
_entity.id
_entity.type
_entity.pdbx_description
1 polymer ?
#
loop_
_entity_poly.entity_id
_entity_poly.type
_entity_poly.pdbx_seq_one_letter_code
_entity_poly.pdbx_strand_id
1 'polypeptide(L)'
;LTKEDFTPEKVKSASSAAEGLCKWVRAMEQYDRVIKMVRPKQEALAVAEAEYDVVMAGLREKQKELRSVELKLAEMQSLLSSSMAEKDELNWKTEQCTIKLERAQKLIGGLGGEKERWSESAEELSKEMDTVLSVVM
;
A
#
# COMPACT_ATOMS: atom_id res chain seq x y z
N LEU A 1 41.70 52.11 -19.07
CA LEU A 1 41.53 51.88 -20.53
C LEU A 1 40.54 52.86 -21.18
N THR A 2 40.18 53.96 -20.51
CA THR A 2 39.23 55.00 -20.97
C THR A 2 39.84 56.04 -21.91
N LYS A 3 41.11 55.90 -22.31
CA LYS A 3 41.68 56.76 -23.36
C LYS A 3 41.06 56.38 -24.70
N GLU A 4 40.46 57.35 -25.37
CA GLU A 4 39.85 57.20 -26.72
C GLU A 4 40.83 56.71 -27.80
N ASP A 5 42.12 56.67 -27.48
CA ASP A 5 43.19 56.23 -28.39
C ASP A 5 43.48 54.73 -28.32
N PHE A 6 43.00 54.02 -27.30
CA PHE A 6 43.20 52.59 -27.17
C PHE A 6 42.05 51.79 -27.81
N THR A 7 41.79 52.07 -29.09
CA THR A 7 40.84 51.34 -29.92
C THR A 7 41.58 50.47 -30.93
N PRO A 8 41.09 49.25 -31.23
CA PRO A 8 41.74 48.36 -32.20
C PRO A 8 41.97 49.04 -33.55
N GLU A 9 41.03 49.87 -34.00
CA GLU A 9 41.09 50.60 -35.27
C GLU A 9 42.23 51.63 -35.31
N LYS A 10 42.47 52.36 -34.21
CA LYS A 10 43.59 53.30 -34.11
C LYS A 10 44.93 52.58 -33.94
N VAL A 11 44.98 51.53 -33.14
CA VAL A 11 46.22 50.77 -32.87
C VAL A 11 46.68 49.96 -34.09
N LYS A 12 45.74 49.55 -34.96
CA LYS A 12 46.03 48.88 -36.23
C LYS A 12 46.94 49.70 -37.15
N SER A 13 46.83 51.02 -37.11
CA SER A 13 47.69 51.92 -37.90
C SER A 13 49.17 51.79 -37.55
N ALA A 14 49.49 51.37 -36.32
CA ALA A 14 50.85 51.13 -35.86
C ALA A 14 51.32 49.69 -36.14
N SER A 15 50.48 48.67 -35.91
CA SER A 15 50.79 47.26 -36.20
C SER A 15 49.57 46.35 -36.08
N SER A 16 49.46 45.35 -36.97
CA SER A 16 48.42 44.30 -36.90
C SER A 16 48.58 43.39 -35.67
N ALA A 17 49.81 43.12 -35.23
CA ALA A 17 50.06 42.38 -34.00
C ALA A 17 49.62 43.20 -32.76
N ALA A 18 49.84 44.52 -32.79
CA ALA A 18 49.39 45.42 -31.72
C ALA A 18 47.86 45.54 -31.65
N GLU A 19 47.16 45.45 -32.79
CA GLU A 19 45.69 45.37 -32.85
C GLU A 19 45.16 44.14 -32.08
N GLY A 20 45.76 42.97 -32.30
CA GLY A 20 45.38 41.73 -31.61
C GLY A 20 45.53 41.83 -30.09
N LEU A 21 46.65 42.40 -29.63
CA LEU A 21 46.88 42.67 -28.20
C LEU A 21 45.88 43.68 -27.63
N CYS A 22 45.56 44.74 -28.36
CA CYS A 22 44.54 45.71 -27.95
C CYS A 22 43.17 45.06 -27.74
N LYS A 23 42.73 44.19 -28.66
CA LYS A 23 41.48 43.44 -28.53
C LYS A 23 41.51 42.51 -27.31
N TRP A 24 42.60 41.76 -27.13
CA TRP A 24 42.75 40.83 -26.00
C TRP A 24 42.70 41.56 -24.65
N VAL A 25 43.44 42.66 -24.49
CA VAL A 25 43.44 43.46 -23.24
C VAL A 25 42.04 44.02 -22.94
N ARG A 26 41.32 44.51 -23.96
CA ARG A 26 39.94 45.01 -23.79
C ARG A 26 38.96 43.89 -23.43
N ALA A 27 39.10 42.71 -24.04
CA ALA A 27 38.29 41.54 -23.71
C ALA A 27 38.56 41.06 -22.27
N MET A 28 39.82 41.05 -21.83
CA MET A 28 40.20 40.71 -20.46
C MET A 28 39.63 41.69 -19.43
N GLU A 29 39.59 42.99 -19.74
CA GLU A 29 38.99 43.99 -18.84
C GLU A 29 37.46 43.85 -18.73
N GLN A 30 36.78 43.60 -19.85
CA GLN A 30 35.35 43.31 -19.84
C GLN A 30 35.05 42.02 -19.09
N TYR A 31 35.85 40.98 -19.30
CA TYR A 31 35.74 39.73 -18.56
C TYR A 31 35.94 39.95 -17.06
N ASP A 32 36.95 40.71 -16.64
CA ASP A 32 37.19 41.03 -15.22
C ASP A 32 35.99 41.76 -14.58
N ARG A 33 35.35 42.68 -15.29
CA ARG A 33 34.12 43.34 -14.80
C ARG A 33 32.98 42.36 -14.63
N VAL A 34 32.73 41.52 -15.63
CA VAL A 34 31.60 40.58 -15.62
C VAL A 34 31.83 39.46 -14.60
N ILE A 35 33.03 38.89 -14.52
CA ILE A 35 33.32 37.77 -13.62
C ILE A 35 33.19 38.17 -12.15
N LYS A 36 33.44 39.45 -11.79
CA LYS A 36 33.18 39.97 -10.44
C LYS A 36 31.70 39.95 -10.06
N MET A 37 30.81 40.06 -11.03
CA MET A 37 29.35 39.97 -10.80
C MET A 37 28.85 38.52 -10.90
N VAL A 38 29.45 37.70 -11.77
CA VAL A 38 29.01 36.32 -12.02
C VAL A 38 29.53 35.35 -10.95
N ARG A 39 30.76 35.52 -10.46
CA ARG A 39 31.36 34.62 -9.47
C ARG A 39 30.52 34.48 -8.19
N PRO A 40 30.04 35.57 -7.55
CA PRO A 40 29.17 35.44 -6.37
C PRO A 40 27.87 34.68 -6.66
N LYS A 41 27.34 34.81 -7.88
CA LYS A 41 26.12 34.08 -8.29
C LYS A 41 26.39 32.61 -8.51
N GLN A 42 27.55 32.26 -9.07
CA GLN A 42 27.96 30.85 -9.23
C GLN A 42 28.19 30.19 -7.88
N GLU A 43 28.82 30.89 -6.94
CA GLU A 43 29.01 30.40 -5.57
C GLU A 43 27.66 30.21 -4.86
N ALA A 44 26.76 31.18 -4.95
CA ALA A 44 25.41 31.06 -4.39
C ALA A 44 24.59 29.93 -5.02
N LEU A 45 24.71 29.74 -6.34
CA LEU A 45 24.07 28.64 -7.05
C LEU A 45 24.59 27.29 -6.56
N ALA A 46 25.91 27.13 -6.45
CA ALA A 46 26.52 25.88 -5.99
C ALA A 46 26.09 25.51 -4.56
N VAL A 47 25.93 26.50 -3.68
CA VAL A 47 25.39 26.27 -2.32
C VAL A 47 23.93 25.82 -2.38
N ALA A 48 23.09 26.50 -3.16
CA ALA A 48 21.68 26.16 -3.29
C ALA A 48 21.47 24.78 -3.94
N GLU A 49 22.27 24.43 -4.94
CA GLU A 49 22.26 23.10 -5.58
C GLU A 49 22.66 22.00 -4.60
N ALA A 50 23.70 22.23 -3.78
CA ALA A 50 24.11 21.28 -2.75
C ALA A 50 23.02 21.07 -1.68
N GLU A 51 22.38 22.14 -1.22
CA GLU A 51 21.26 22.06 -0.28
C GLU A 51 20.06 21.32 -0.90
N TYR A 52 19.74 21.64 -2.16
CA TYR A 52 18.67 20.99 -2.91
C TYR A 52 18.90 19.48 -3.02
N ASP A 53 20.12 19.05 -3.36
CA ASP A 53 20.45 17.63 -3.50
C ASP A 53 20.29 16.87 -2.19
N VAL A 54 20.70 17.46 -1.06
CA VAL A 54 20.52 16.88 0.28
C VAL A 54 19.04 16.72 0.61
N VAL A 55 18.23 17.76 0.39
CA VAL A 55 16.79 17.73 0.66
C VAL A 55 16.09 16.70 -0.23
N MET A 56 16.44 16.65 -1.51
CA MET A 56 15.85 15.69 -2.45
C MET A 56 16.27 14.25 -2.16
N ALA A 57 17.49 14.01 -1.67
CA ALA A 57 17.90 12.70 -1.20
C ALA A 57 17.03 12.25 -0.01
N GLY A 58 16.85 13.12 1.00
CA GLY A 58 15.98 12.85 2.15
C GLY A 58 14.52 12.61 1.75
N LEU A 59 13.99 13.41 0.81
CA LEU A 59 12.63 13.24 0.30
C LEU A 59 12.47 11.86 -0.36
N ARG A 60 13.41 11.44 -1.20
CA ARG A 60 13.37 10.13 -1.87
C ARG A 60 13.41 8.98 -0.88
N GLU A 61 14.22 9.10 0.17
CA GLU A 61 14.27 8.12 1.25
C GLU A 61 12.92 8.01 1.97
N LYS A 62 12.32 9.14 2.37
CA LYS A 62 11.00 9.15 3.03
C LYS A 62 9.89 8.64 2.13
N GLN A 63 9.91 8.93 0.85
CA GLN A 63 8.97 8.35 -0.12
C GLN A 63 9.16 6.83 -0.29
N LYS A 64 10.38 6.32 -0.13
CA LYS A 64 10.64 4.88 -0.15
C LYS A 64 10.13 4.19 1.12
N GLU A 65 10.41 4.78 2.29
CA GLU A 65 9.87 4.31 3.57
C GLU A 65 8.34 4.28 3.56
N LEU A 66 7.70 5.37 3.10
CA LEU A 66 6.24 5.48 3.02
C LEU A 66 5.65 4.36 2.16
N ARG A 67 6.18 4.16 0.94
CA ARG A 67 5.72 3.08 0.05
C ARG A 67 5.86 1.70 0.68
N SER A 68 6.95 1.46 1.43
CA SER A 68 7.11 0.20 2.15
C SER A 68 6.05 0.00 3.23
N VAL A 69 5.63 1.06 3.92
CA VAL A 69 4.60 0.98 4.97
C VAL A 69 3.23 0.79 4.33
N GLU A 70 2.92 1.52 3.26
CA GLU A 70 1.65 1.39 2.51
C GLU A 70 1.46 -0.03 1.96
N LEU A 71 2.51 -0.63 1.40
CA LEU A 71 2.46 -2.02 0.92
C LEU A 71 2.17 -3.02 2.04
N LYS A 72 2.85 -2.90 3.19
CA LYS A 72 2.60 -3.75 4.36
C LYS A 72 1.18 -3.56 4.90
N LEU A 73 0.69 -2.32 4.92
CA LEU A 73 -0.67 -2.02 5.36
C LEU A 73 -1.70 -2.68 4.44
N ALA A 74 -1.52 -2.59 3.13
CA ALA A 74 -2.40 -3.23 2.15
C ALA A 74 -2.42 -4.76 2.30
N GLU A 75 -1.25 -5.38 2.52
CA GLU A 75 -1.14 -6.81 2.79
C GLU A 75 -1.88 -7.20 4.07
N MET A 76 -1.68 -6.47 5.17
CA MET A 76 -2.37 -6.71 6.43
C MET A 76 -3.88 -6.54 6.31
N GLN A 77 -4.35 -5.53 5.56
CA GLN A 77 -5.78 -5.33 5.30
C GLN A 77 -6.38 -6.49 4.49
N SER A 78 -5.66 -6.99 3.49
CA SER A 78 -6.08 -8.15 2.70
C SER A 78 -6.12 -9.44 3.55
N LEU A 79 -5.15 -9.63 4.44
CA LEU A 79 -5.13 -10.78 5.34
C LEU A 79 -6.28 -10.71 6.35
N LEU A 80 -6.52 -9.53 6.90
CA LEU A 80 -7.61 -9.30 7.85
C LEU A 80 -8.97 -9.58 7.21
N SER A 81 -9.22 -9.09 6.00
CA SER A 81 -10.49 -9.32 5.31
C SER A 81 -10.72 -10.80 5.01
N SER A 82 -9.68 -11.51 4.55
CA SER A 82 -9.74 -12.97 4.34
C SER A 82 -10.02 -13.73 5.63
N SER A 83 -9.33 -13.38 6.72
CA SER A 83 -9.50 -14.05 8.02
C SER A 83 -10.90 -13.77 8.61
N MET A 84 -11.42 -12.56 8.44
CA MET A 84 -12.79 -12.24 8.83
C MET A 84 -13.82 -13.05 8.04
N ALA A 85 -13.65 -13.18 6.72
CA ALA A 85 -14.55 -13.99 5.89
C ALA A 85 -14.53 -15.47 6.32
N GLU A 86 -13.36 -16.04 6.58
CA GLU A 86 -13.21 -17.41 7.07
C GLU A 86 -13.87 -17.58 8.45
N LYS A 87 -13.67 -16.62 9.35
CA LYS A 87 -14.32 -16.61 10.66
C LYS A 87 -15.84 -16.62 10.53
N ASP A 88 -16.39 -15.78 9.66
CA ASP A 88 -17.84 -15.69 9.47
C ASP A 88 -18.41 -16.98 8.86
N GLU A 89 -17.70 -17.60 7.93
CA GLU A 89 -18.07 -18.91 7.37
C GLU A 89 -18.06 -20.00 8.44
N LEU A 90 -17.03 -20.05 9.29
CA LEU A 90 -16.93 -21.03 10.37
C LEU A 90 -18.02 -20.82 11.43
N ASN A 91 -18.32 -19.57 11.78
CA ASN A 91 -19.42 -19.24 12.69
C ASN A 91 -20.76 -19.72 12.10
N TRP A 92 -21.00 -19.45 10.82
CA TRP A 92 -22.21 -19.91 10.15
C TRP A 92 -22.31 -21.44 10.14
N LYS A 93 -21.22 -22.15 9.80
CA LYS A 93 -21.19 -23.63 9.83
C LYS A 93 -21.46 -24.18 11.22
N THR A 94 -20.89 -23.55 12.24
CA THR A 94 -21.10 -23.93 13.65
C THR A 94 -22.57 -23.80 14.00
N GLU A 95 -23.20 -22.66 13.68
CA GLU A 95 -24.63 -22.42 13.92
C GLU A 95 -25.53 -23.40 13.16
N GLN A 96 -25.19 -23.74 11.91
CA GLN A 96 -25.94 -24.76 11.19
C GLN A 96 -25.80 -26.15 11.81
N CYS A 97 -24.63 -26.47 12.37
CA CYS A 97 -24.38 -27.73 13.04
C CYS A 97 -25.16 -27.83 14.36
N THR A 98 -25.17 -26.77 15.17
CA THR A 98 -25.93 -26.71 16.43
C THR A 98 -27.43 -26.91 16.17
N ILE A 99 -28.00 -26.18 15.20
CA ILE A 99 -29.41 -26.33 14.82
C ILE A 99 -29.73 -27.77 14.37
N LYS A 100 -28.85 -28.37 13.55
CA LYS A 100 -29.05 -29.77 13.10
C LYS A 100 -28.99 -30.75 14.26
N LEU A 101 -28.05 -30.55 15.19
CA LEU A 101 -27.88 -31.39 16.38
C LEU A 101 -29.11 -31.30 17.28
N GLU A 102 -29.64 -30.11 17.55
CA GLU A 102 -30.88 -29.93 18.31
C GLU A 102 -32.08 -30.64 17.66
N ARG A 103 -32.21 -30.53 16.34
CA ARG A 103 -33.29 -31.23 15.59
C ARG A 103 -33.15 -32.74 15.69
N ALA A 104 -31.93 -33.27 15.55
CA ALA A 104 -31.65 -34.69 15.68
C ALA A 104 -31.97 -35.19 17.10
N GLN A 105 -31.60 -34.45 18.14
CA GLN A 105 -31.94 -34.78 19.53
C GLN A 105 -33.45 -34.83 19.75
N LYS A 106 -34.20 -33.85 19.24
CA LYS A 106 -35.67 -33.85 19.33
C LYS A 106 -36.28 -35.05 18.62
N LEU A 107 -35.78 -35.41 17.43
CA LEU A 107 -36.25 -36.55 16.67
C LEU A 107 -35.96 -37.88 17.38
N ILE A 108 -34.77 -38.04 17.95
CA ILE A 108 -34.40 -39.22 18.75
C ILE A 108 -35.32 -39.36 19.96
N GLY A 109 -35.55 -38.26 20.69
CA GLY A 109 -36.46 -38.26 21.83
C GLY A 109 -37.90 -38.62 21.45
N GLY A 110 -38.41 -38.03 20.35
CA GLY A 110 -39.75 -38.33 19.83
C GLY A 110 -39.93 -39.77 19.37
N LEU A 111 -39.00 -40.28 18.56
CA LEU A 111 -39.04 -41.67 18.06
C LEU A 111 -38.88 -42.69 19.21
N GLY A 112 -38.11 -42.37 20.24
CA GLY A 112 -38.01 -43.20 21.45
C GLY A 112 -39.36 -43.38 22.14
N GLY A 113 -40.10 -42.28 22.34
CA GLY A 113 -41.44 -42.31 22.93
C GLY A 113 -42.48 -42.99 22.02
N GLU A 114 -42.41 -42.78 20.70
CA GLU A 114 -43.29 -43.48 19.76
C GLU A 114 -43.07 -44.99 19.75
N LYS A 115 -41.81 -45.44 19.82
CA LYS A 115 -41.45 -46.86 19.93
C LYS A 115 -42.04 -47.48 21.20
N GLU A 116 -41.92 -46.80 22.34
CA GLU A 116 -42.50 -47.25 23.61
C GLU A 116 -44.01 -47.39 23.48
N ARG A 117 -44.70 -46.35 23.00
CA ARG A 117 -46.15 -46.36 22.78
C ARG A 117 -46.61 -47.49 21.83
N TRP A 118 -45.93 -47.69 20.70
CA TRP A 118 -46.27 -48.78 19.78
C TRP A 118 -46.01 -50.16 20.38
N SER A 119 -45.00 -50.30 21.24
CA SER A 119 -44.73 -51.56 21.94
C SER A 119 -45.85 -51.87 22.95
N GLU A 120 -46.28 -50.87 23.72
CA GLU A 120 -47.40 -50.99 24.66
C GLU A 120 -48.71 -51.34 23.95
N SER A 121 -49.08 -50.59 22.89
CA SER A 121 -50.30 -50.88 22.13
C SER A 121 -50.28 -52.26 21.47
N ALA A 122 -49.11 -52.73 21.01
CA ALA A 122 -48.98 -54.08 20.47
C ALA A 122 -49.18 -55.15 21.54
N GLU A 123 -48.67 -54.94 22.76
CA GLU A 123 -48.86 -55.85 23.89
C GLU A 123 -50.33 -55.89 24.35
N GLU A 124 -50.99 -54.74 24.43
CA GLU A 124 -52.41 -54.63 24.76
C GLU A 124 -53.28 -55.36 23.73
N LEU A 125 -53.04 -55.12 22.43
CA LEU A 125 -53.75 -55.81 21.36
C LEU A 125 -53.54 -57.33 21.38
N SER A 126 -52.33 -57.79 21.74
CA SER A 126 -52.06 -59.23 21.91
C SER A 126 -52.92 -59.83 23.02
N LYS A 127 -53.07 -59.14 24.16
CA LYS A 127 -53.91 -59.58 25.28
C LYS A 127 -55.39 -59.59 24.90
N GLU A 128 -55.86 -58.58 24.19
CA GLU A 128 -57.23 -58.54 23.68
C GLU A 128 -57.51 -59.70 22.71
N MET A 129 -56.58 -59.97 21.79
CA MET A 129 -56.69 -61.09 20.85
C MET A 129 -56.78 -62.44 21.58
N ASP A 130 -55.91 -62.68 22.57
CA ASP A 130 -55.93 -63.91 23.38
C ASP A 130 -57.25 -64.05 24.14
N THR A 131 -57.75 -62.95 24.70
CA THR A 131 -59.05 -62.92 25.40
C THR A 131 -60.19 -63.29 24.46
N VAL A 132 -60.27 -62.68 23.28
CA VAL A 132 -61.31 -62.97 22.28
C VAL A 132 -61.24 -64.43 21.83
N LEU A 133 -60.03 -64.96 21.59
CA LEU A 133 -59.85 -66.37 21.23
C LEU A 133 -60.31 -67.31 22.35
N SER A 134 -60.07 -66.97 23.62
CA SER A 134 -60.53 -67.76 24.77
C SER A 134 -62.04 -67.73 25.01
N VAL A 135 -62.74 -66.71 24.48
CA VAL A 135 -64.21 -66.58 24.59
C VAL A 135 -64.94 -67.28 23.43
N VAL A 136 -64.24 -67.52 22.32
CA VAL A 136 -64.80 -68.14 21.10
C VAL A 136 -64.51 -69.66 21.04
N MET A 137 -63.55 -70.17 21.81
CA MET A 137 -63.32 -71.62 22.04
C MET A 137 -64.03 -72.12 23.29
#